data_AF-A0A926CIT3-F1
#
_entry.id   AF-A0A926CIT3-F1
#
_cell.length_a   1.000
_cell.length_b   1.000
_cell.length_c   1.000
_cell.angle_alpha   90.00
_cell.angle_beta   90.00
_cell.angle_gamma   90.00
#
_symmetry.space_group_name_H-M   'P 1'
#
loop_
_entity.id
_entity.type
_entity.pdbx_description
1 polymer ?
#
loop_
_entity_poly.entity_id
_entity_poly.type
_entity_poly.pdbx_seq_one_letter_code
_entity_poly.pdbx_strand_id
1 'polypeptide(L)'
;MPSNAREGVLFASPRSDEERTSTASACVRKLGIEIPAVLDPIANETERAYTGWPDRLFVIERGGRIAFRSEPGPYGFSTTQLEAALTKVI
;
A
#
# COMPACT_ATOMS: atom_id res chain seq x y z
N MET A 1 -8.69 11.11 10.82
CA MET A 1 -9.47 11.43 9.59
C MET A 1 -10.95 11.54 9.95
N PRO A 2 -11.56 12.74 9.90
CA PRO A 2 -12.99 12.92 10.22
C PRO A 2 -13.94 12.15 9.28
N SER A 3 -13.51 11.81 8.06
CA SER A 3 -14.23 10.91 7.14
C SER A 3 -14.33 9.49 7.73
N ASN A 4 -13.19 8.91 8.14
CA ASN A 4 -13.15 7.55 8.71
C ASN A 4 -14.06 7.41 9.94
N ALA A 5 -14.12 8.43 10.80
CA ALA A 5 -15.01 8.42 11.97
C ALA A 5 -16.50 8.43 11.57
N ARG A 6 -16.87 9.23 10.56
CA ARG A 6 -18.25 9.25 10.02
C ARG A 6 -18.64 7.93 9.37
N GLU A 7 -17.69 7.24 8.76
CA GLU A 7 -17.89 5.96 8.08
C GLU A 7 -17.72 4.74 9.02
N GLY A 8 -17.43 4.96 10.31
CA GLY A 8 -17.22 3.89 11.28
C GLY A 8 -15.97 3.04 11.00
N VAL A 9 -15.01 3.57 10.23
CA VAL A 9 -13.73 2.94 9.90
C VAL A 9 -12.71 3.30 10.98
N LEU A 10 -12.92 2.76 12.17
CA LEU A 10 -12.11 3.04 13.36
C LEU A 10 -11.36 1.78 13.76
N PHE A 11 -10.07 1.76 13.48
CA PHE A 11 -9.16 0.69 13.88
C PHE A 11 -8.09 1.25 14.81
N ALA A 12 -7.75 0.50 15.86
CA ALA A 12 -6.57 0.80 16.65
C ALA A 12 -5.31 0.49 15.82
N SER A 13 -4.22 1.22 16.09
CA SER A 13 -2.92 0.86 15.52
C SER A 13 -2.52 -0.54 15.97
N PRO A 14 -2.26 -1.49 15.04
CA PRO A 14 -1.85 -2.83 15.39
C PRO A 14 -0.55 -2.85 16.18
N ARG A 15 -0.44 -3.77 17.15
CA ARG A 15 0.76 -4.00 17.97
C ARG A 15 1.35 -5.40 17.78
N SER A 16 0.71 -6.25 16.97
CA SER A 16 1.17 -7.59 16.61
C SER A 16 0.81 -7.90 15.15
N ASP A 17 1.43 -8.95 14.60
CA ASP A 17 1.11 -9.44 13.26
C ASP A 17 -0.34 -9.95 13.17
N GLU A 18 -0.88 -10.51 14.25
CA GLU A 18 -2.27 -10.97 14.32
C GLU A 18 -3.25 -9.80 14.23
N GLU A 19 -3.03 -8.73 15.01
CA GLU A 19 -3.85 -7.52 14.97
C GLU A 19 -3.78 -6.83 13.59
N ARG A 20 -2.58 -6.82 12.98
CA ARG A 20 -2.36 -6.28 11.64
C ARG A 20 -3.10 -7.10 10.58
N THR A 21 -3.02 -8.42 10.69
CA THR A 21 -3.74 -9.35 9.80
C THR A 21 -5.25 -9.16 9.91
N SER A 22 -5.78 -9.00 11.12
CA SER A 22 -7.21 -8.73 11.34
C SER A 22 -7.66 -7.43 10.66
N THR A 23 -6.90 -6.34 10.85
CA THR A 23 -7.19 -5.03 10.27
C THR A 23 -7.13 -5.06 8.74
N ALA A 24 -6.09 -5.65 8.17
CA ALA A 24 -5.93 -5.77 6.72
C ALA A 24 -6.97 -6.70 6.09
N SER A 25 -7.35 -7.78 6.77
CA SER A 25 -8.41 -8.68 6.30
C SER A 25 -9.75 -7.96 6.21
N ALA A 26 -10.07 -7.06 7.15
CA ALA A 26 -11.25 -6.22 7.07
C ALA A 26 -11.19 -5.26 5.87
N CYS A 27 -10.02 -4.66 5.60
CA CYS A 27 -9.79 -3.78 4.46
C CYS A 27 -10.01 -4.52 3.12
N VAL A 28 -9.31 -5.64 2.90
CA VAL A 28 -9.40 -6.45 1.68
C VAL A 28 -10.84 -6.87 1.39
N ARG A 29 -11.57 -7.36 2.42
CA ARG A 29 -12.96 -7.78 2.26
C ARG A 29 -13.91 -6.61 1.96
N LYS A 30 -13.79 -5.51 2.70
CA LYS A 30 -14.71 -4.36 2.54
C LYS A 30 -14.50 -3.61 1.23
N LEU A 31 -13.26 -3.52 0.75
CA LEU A 31 -12.92 -2.85 -0.51
C LEU A 31 -13.03 -3.77 -1.72
N GLY A 32 -13.22 -5.08 -1.52
CA GLY A 32 -13.26 -6.05 -2.62
C GLY A 32 -11.95 -6.11 -3.39
N ILE A 33 -10.81 -6.09 -2.68
CA ILE A 33 -9.48 -6.14 -3.31
C ILE A 33 -9.28 -7.52 -3.94
N GLU A 34 -9.15 -7.57 -5.27
CA GLU A 34 -8.96 -8.80 -6.03
C GLU A 34 -7.47 -9.09 -6.35
N ILE A 35 -6.61 -8.07 -6.27
CA ILE A 35 -5.17 -8.25 -6.42
C ILE A 35 -4.57 -8.90 -5.16
N PRO A 36 -3.49 -9.70 -5.28
CA PRO A 36 -2.83 -10.28 -4.12
C PRO A 36 -2.41 -9.23 -3.10
N ALA A 37 -3.00 -9.31 -1.90
CA ALA A 37 -2.63 -8.46 -0.77
C ALA A 37 -1.68 -9.23 0.15
N VAL A 38 -0.52 -8.64 0.43
CA VAL A 38 0.49 -9.17 1.35
C VAL A 38 0.70 -8.19 2.50
N LEU A 39 1.23 -8.69 3.62
CA LEU A 39 1.45 -7.88 4.82
C LEU A 39 2.93 -7.77 5.16
N ASP A 40 3.35 -6.53 5.40
CA ASP A 40 4.63 -6.26 6.05
C ASP A 40 4.56 -6.72 7.52
N PRO A 41 5.58 -7.40 8.06
CA PRO A 41 5.63 -7.76 9.48
C PRO A 41 5.51 -6.52 10.36
N ILE A 42 5.05 -6.68 11.62
CA ILE A 42 4.83 -5.60 12.59
C ILE A 42 6.03 -4.66 12.74
N ALA A 43 7.23 -5.19 12.49
CA ALA A 43 8.49 -4.46 12.46
C ALA A 43 8.61 -3.42 11.33
N ASN A 44 7.74 -3.41 10.30
CA ASN A 44 7.72 -2.48 9.16
C ASN A 44 8.99 -2.53 8.28
N GLU A 45 9.55 -3.71 8.03
CA GLU A 45 10.82 -3.83 7.30
C GLU A 45 10.70 -3.40 5.84
N THR A 46 9.63 -3.82 5.17
CA THR A 46 9.36 -3.47 3.76
C THR A 46 9.04 -1.99 3.62
N GLU A 47 8.18 -1.47 4.49
CA GLU A 47 7.83 -0.05 4.51
C GLU A 47 9.09 0.82 4.64
N ARG A 48 9.99 0.52 5.60
CA ARG A 48 11.23 1.27 5.76
C ARG A 48 12.15 1.16 4.56
N ALA A 49 12.32 -0.06 4.02
CA ALA A 49 13.20 -0.29 2.87
C ALA A 49 12.75 0.48 1.63
N TYR A 50 11.44 0.70 1.47
CA TYR A 50 10.85 1.40 0.32
C TYR A 50 10.38 2.82 0.64
N THR A 51 10.47 3.29 1.90
CA THR A 51 9.86 4.56 2.33
C THR A 51 8.38 4.63 1.91
N GLY A 52 7.65 3.56 2.25
CA GLY A 52 6.31 3.26 1.75
C GLY A 52 5.21 4.15 2.33
N TRP A 53 5.45 4.76 3.49
CA TRP A 53 4.47 5.64 4.12
C TRP A 53 4.37 7.02 3.44
N PRO A 54 3.18 7.64 3.34
CA PRO A 54 1.87 7.13 3.76
C PRO A 54 1.24 6.13 2.78
N ASP A 55 1.50 6.29 1.49
CA ASP A 55 1.39 5.26 0.45
C ASP A 55 2.43 5.54 -0.64
N ARG A 56 2.76 4.50 -1.43
CA ARG A 56 3.67 4.57 -2.58
C ARG A 56 3.28 3.58 -3.67
N LEU A 57 3.53 3.96 -4.91
CA LEU A 57 3.49 3.07 -6.06
C LEU A 57 4.92 2.84 -6.57
N PHE A 58 5.24 1.58 -6.85
CA PHE A 58 6.52 1.17 -7.42
C PHE A 58 6.29 0.29 -8.66
N VAL A 59 7.17 0.43 -9.64
CA VAL A 59 7.33 -0.56 -10.72
C VAL A 59 8.73 -1.13 -10.62
N ILE A 60 8.81 -2.45 -10.46
CA ILE A 60 10.06 -3.20 -10.42
C ILE A 60 10.17 -3.97 -11.73
N GLU A 61 11.20 -3.70 -12.53
CA GLU A 61 11.40 -4.40 -13.81
C GLU A 61 11.99 -5.80 -13.61
N ARG A 62 12.03 -6.63 -14.66
CA ARG A 62 12.54 -8.02 -14.60
C ARG A 62 13.94 -8.17 -14.00
N GLY A 63 14.79 -7.15 -14.09
CA GLY A 63 16.13 -7.13 -13.47
C GLY A 63 16.17 -6.76 -11.99
N GLY A 64 15.02 -6.58 -11.33
CA GLY A 64 14.92 -6.20 -9.93
C GLY A 64 15.19 -4.71 -9.65
N ARG A 65 15.35 -3.88 -10.69
CA ARG A 65 15.52 -2.43 -10.51
C ARG A 65 14.18 -1.72 -10.41
N ILE A 66 14.15 -0.65 -9.64
CA ILE A 66 13.00 0.25 -9.57
C ILE A 66 12.99 1.11 -10.84
N ALA A 67 12.02 0.84 -11.72
CA ALA A 67 11.79 1.62 -12.94
C ALA A 67 10.92 2.85 -12.68
N PHE A 68 10.11 2.83 -11.61
CA PHE A 68 9.28 3.94 -11.19
C PHE A 68 9.03 3.91 -9.69
N ARG A 69 9.00 5.10 -9.09
CA ARG A 69 8.59 5.37 -7.71
C ARG A 69 7.74 6.63 -7.71
N SER A 70 6.51 6.56 -7.20
CA SER A 70 5.64 7.74 -7.07
C SER A 70 6.12 8.70 -5.99
N GLU A 71 5.63 9.94 -6.01
CA GLU A 71 5.67 10.85 -4.85
C GLU A 71 4.79 10.31 -3.69
N PRO A 72 4.95 10.81 -2.45
CA PRO A 72 4.21 10.27 -1.31
C PRO A 72 2.72 10.59 -1.43
N GLY A 73 1.88 9.63 -1.04
CA GLY A 73 0.43 9.80 -1.04
C GLY A 73 -0.12 10.78 0.00
N PRO A 74 -1.43 11.04 -0.05
CA PRO A 74 -2.32 10.64 -1.14
C PRO A 74 -2.10 11.48 -2.41
N TYR A 75 -1.42 12.63 -2.32
CA TYR A 75 -1.25 13.56 -3.44
C TYR A 75 -0.34 13.05 -4.56
N GLY A 76 0.64 12.21 -4.22
CA GLY A 76 1.52 11.56 -5.19
C GLY A 76 0.94 10.29 -5.82
N PHE A 77 -0.22 9.82 -5.37
CA PHE A 77 -0.84 8.61 -5.90
C PHE A 77 -1.48 8.90 -7.28
N SER A 78 -0.93 8.32 -8.34
CA SER A 78 -1.42 8.52 -9.71
C SER A 78 -1.41 7.23 -10.52
N THR A 79 -2.59 6.72 -10.84
CA THR A 79 -2.75 5.54 -11.72
C THR A 79 -2.27 5.81 -13.13
N THR A 80 -2.43 7.04 -13.64
CA THR A 80 -1.93 7.44 -14.97
C THR A 80 -0.40 7.36 -15.05
N GLN A 81 0.32 7.82 -14.03
CA GLN A 81 1.78 7.71 -14.02
C GLN A 81 2.23 6.25 -13.87
N LEU A 82 1.52 5.46 -13.05
CA LEU A 82 1.79 4.03 -12.90
C LEU A 82 1.63 3.28 -14.23
N GLU A 83 0.53 3.52 -14.95
CA GLU A 83 0.26 2.91 -16.26
C GLU A 83 1.36 3.26 -17.27
N ALA A 84 1.72 4.55 -17.37
CA ALA A 84 2.79 5.00 -18.24
C ALA A 84 4.17 4.40 -17.89
N ALA A 85 4.42 4.10 -16.62
CA ALA A 85 5.63 3.40 -16.18
C ALA A 85 5.60 1.91 -16.55
N LEU A 86 4.44 1.25 -16.37
CA LEU A 86 4.27 -0.16 -16.73
C LEU A 86 4.49 -0.42 -18.22
N THR A 87 3.95 0.43 -19.11
CA THR A 87 4.16 0.28 -20.57
C THR A 87 5.62 0.32 -20.99
N LYS A 88 6.52 0.91 -20.19
CA LYS A 88 7.96 1.00 -20.50
C LYS A 88 8.77 -0.23 -20.10
N VAL A 89 8.22 -1.10 -19.26
CA VAL A 89 8.93 -2.28 -18.72
C VAL A 89 8.39 -3.63 -19.23
N ILE A 90 7.30 -3.60 -20.00
CA ILE A 90 6.68 -4.79 -20.61
C ILE A 90 7.39 -5.16 -21.91
#